data_AF-A0A9N7Z8I9-F1
#
_entry.id   AF-A0A9N7Z8I9-F1
#
_cell.length_a   1.000
_cell.length_b   1.000
_cell.length_c   1.000
_cell.angle_alpha   90.00
_cell.angle_beta   90.00
_cell.angle_gamma   90.00
#
_symmetry.space_group_name_H-M   'P 1'
#
loop_
_entity.id
_entity.type
_entity.pdbx_description
1 polymer ?
#
loop_
_entity_poly.entity_id
_entity_poly.type
_entity_poly.pdbx_seq_one_letter_code
_entity_poly.pdbx_strand_id
1 'polypeptide(L)'
;MNERELDLTPAQIVVKSKYPPINRKYEYLDHTADVQIHSWGNTLEEAFEQCAMGMFGYMTDTETVAPIDTVDVESEGEDMESLLFHFLDDWLYKFSADLFFVPREVKVLHIDRMRFKIRSIGWGEEFSLEKHPQGTEVKAITYSAMQVHDKEKSEIFVIIDI
;
A
#
# COMPACT_ATOMS: atom_id res chain seq x y z
N MET A 1 28.22 -4.41 12.21
CA MET A 1 27.90 -3.31 13.14
C MET A 1 27.98 -1.99 12.40
N ASN A 2 26.90 -1.60 11.71
CA ASN A 2 26.77 -0.22 11.26
C ASN A 2 26.41 0.58 12.51
N GLU A 3 27.38 1.31 13.07
CA GLU A 3 27.03 2.33 14.05
C GLU A 3 26.13 3.34 13.32
N ARG A 4 24.91 3.58 13.83
CA ARG A 4 24.11 4.70 13.37
C ARG A 4 24.95 5.97 13.58
N GLU A 5 25.47 6.54 12.50
CA GLU A 5 26.11 7.85 12.53
C GLU A 5 25.00 8.87 12.76
N LEU A 6 25.10 9.55 13.90
CA LEU A 6 24.18 10.61 14.27
C LEU A 6 24.91 11.92 14.00
N ASP A 7 24.21 12.91 13.46
CA ASP A 7 24.73 14.27 13.35
C ASP A 7 24.86 14.87 14.75
N LEU A 8 26.05 14.70 15.33
CA LEU A 8 26.36 15.14 16.70
C LEU A 8 26.76 16.61 16.70
N THR A 9 26.16 17.38 17.58
CA THR A 9 26.55 18.76 17.86
C THR A 9 27.94 18.83 18.52
N PRO A 10 28.65 19.97 18.43
CA PRO A 10 30.00 20.12 19.02
C PRO A 10 30.09 19.82 20.52
N ALA A 11 29.08 20.17 21.31
CA ALA A 11 29.05 19.86 22.74
C ALA A 11 28.91 18.34 23.02
N GLN A 12 28.21 17.60 22.16
CA GLN A 12 28.04 16.14 22.28
C GLN A 12 29.35 15.38 21.99
N ILE A 13 30.19 15.92 21.10
CA ILE A 13 31.49 15.36 20.77
C ILE A 13 32.47 15.47 21.95
N VAL A 14 32.54 16.64 22.61
CA VAL A 14 33.40 16.86 23.78
C VAL A 14 33.08 15.87 24.90
N VAL A 15 31.81 15.61 25.15
CA VAL A 15 31.37 14.62 26.16
C VAL A 15 31.75 13.20 25.76
N LYS A 16 31.53 12.80 24.49
CA LYS A 16 31.91 11.47 23.96
C LYS A 16 33.42 11.20 24.12
N SER A 17 34.26 12.25 24.07
CA SER A 17 35.72 12.15 24.16
C SER A 17 36.33 12.13 25.58
N LYS A 18 35.58 12.52 26.62
CA LYS A 18 36.10 12.58 28.01
C LYS A 18 36.27 11.19 28.65
N TYR A 19 35.71 10.14 28.03
CA TYR A 19 35.60 8.80 28.58
C TYR A 19 35.93 7.70 27.54
N PRO A 20 36.24 6.46 27.96
CA PRO A 20 36.54 5.35 27.06
C PRO A 20 35.33 4.87 26.22
N PRO A 21 35.55 4.28 25.01
CA PRO A 21 34.48 3.81 24.14
C PRO A 21 33.79 2.53 24.64
N ILE A 22 32.54 2.33 24.19
CA ILE A 22 31.70 1.19 24.56
C ILE A 22 31.88 0.04 23.55
N ASN A 23 31.99 -1.20 24.06
CA ASN A 23 32.00 -2.42 23.24
C ASN A 23 30.57 -2.78 22.77
N ARG A 24 30.30 -2.71 21.47
CA ARG A 24 28.96 -2.96 20.89
C ARG A 24 28.89 -4.36 20.26
N LYS A 25 27.90 -5.15 20.68
CA LYS A 25 27.63 -6.53 20.21
C LYS A 25 26.14 -6.74 19.93
N TYR A 26 25.54 -5.77 19.26
CA TYR A 26 24.16 -5.80 18.80
C TYR A 26 24.11 -5.11 17.45
N GLU A 27 22.98 -5.27 16.80
CA GLU A 27 22.60 -4.60 15.56
C GLU A 27 21.12 -4.26 15.63
N TYR A 28 20.69 -3.28 14.83
CA TYR A 28 19.29 -2.87 14.77
C TYR A 28 18.46 -3.89 13.99
N LEU A 29 17.24 -4.14 14.48
CA LEU A 29 16.25 -5.05 13.95
C LEU A 29 14.90 -4.30 13.99
N ASP A 30 14.44 -3.72 12.90
CA ASP A 30 13.18 -2.94 12.85
C ASP A 30 12.00 -3.82 12.38
N HIS A 31 10.79 -3.71 12.99
CA HIS A 31 9.48 -4.18 12.46
C HIS A 31 8.28 -3.91 13.42
N THR A 32 7.01 -3.65 13.06
CA THR A 32 6.29 -3.34 11.81
C THR A 32 5.64 -1.95 11.92
N ALA A 33 5.43 -1.28 10.79
CA ALA A 33 4.38 -0.28 10.68
C ALA A 33 3.34 -0.90 9.73
N ASP A 34 2.20 -1.33 10.27
CA ASP A 34 1.10 -1.89 9.47
C ASP A 34 -0.13 -1.00 9.62
N VAL A 35 -1.00 -0.96 8.60
CA VAL A 35 -2.33 -0.32 8.69
C VAL A 35 -3.42 -1.26 8.17
N GLN A 36 -4.57 -1.26 8.84
CA GLN A 36 -5.74 -2.00 8.38
C GLN A 36 -6.66 -1.08 7.57
N ILE A 37 -6.93 -1.46 6.32
CA ILE A 37 -7.93 -0.85 5.45
C ILE A 37 -9.25 -1.60 5.66
N HIS A 38 -10.32 -0.85 5.95
CA HIS A 38 -11.70 -1.32 5.90
C HIS A 38 -12.42 -0.60 4.77
N SER A 39 -13.00 -1.36 3.85
CA SER A 39 -13.71 -0.85 2.68
C SER A 39 -15.04 -1.56 2.52
N TRP A 40 -16.00 -0.90 1.87
CA TRP A 40 -17.36 -1.40 1.73
C TRP A 40 -18.03 -0.90 0.45
N GLY A 41 -19.09 -1.59 0.05
CA GLY A 41 -19.90 -1.23 -1.11
C GLY A 41 -21.28 -1.91 -1.11
N ASN A 42 -22.15 -1.47 -2.01
CA ASN A 42 -23.42 -2.13 -2.32
C ASN A 42 -23.20 -3.42 -3.13
N THR A 43 -22.01 -3.58 -3.71
CA THR A 43 -21.59 -4.78 -4.45
C THR A 43 -20.18 -5.18 -4.01
N LEU A 44 -19.81 -6.42 -4.29
CA LEU A 44 -18.46 -6.91 -4.01
C LEU A 44 -17.43 -6.15 -4.86
N GLU A 45 -17.76 -5.87 -6.10
CA GLU A 45 -16.97 -5.03 -7.01
C GLU A 45 -16.70 -3.65 -6.40
N GLU A 46 -17.73 -3.01 -5.83
CA GLU A 46 -17.60 -1.72 -5.14
C GLU A 46 -16.73 -1.83 -3.88
N ALA A 47 -16.81 -2.92 -3.11
CA ALA A 47 -15.92 -3.12 -1.96
C ALA A 47 -14.45 -3.29 -2.40
N PHE A 48 -14.19 -4.06 -3.47
CA PHE A 48 -12.84 -4.24 -4.02
C PHE A 48 -12.24 -2.93 -4.54
N GLU A 49 -12.98 -2.17 -5.36
CA GLU A 49 -12.49 -0.88 -5.87
C GLU A 49 -12.22 0.11 -4.73
N GLN A 50 -13.07 0.16 -3.70
CA GLN A 50 -12.84 1.01 -2.52
C GLN A 50 -11.64 0.55 -1.69
N CYS A 51 -11.32 -0.74 -1.67
CA CYS A 51 -10.11 -1.25 -1.02
C CYS A 51 -8.84 -0.75 -1.71
N ALA A 52 -8.79 -0.81 -3.05
CA ALA A 52 -7.71 -0.23 -3.83
C ALA A 52 -7.62 1.29 -3.63
N MET A 53 -8.75 1.99 -3.63
CA MET A 53 -8.77 3.43 -3.35
C MET A 53 -8.28 3.77 -1.94
N GLY A 54 -8.60 2.94 -0.94
CA GLY A 54 -8.09 3.10 0.42
C GLY A 54 -6.57 2.95 0.50
N MET A 55 -5.99 2.02 -0.27
CA MET A 55 -4.54 1.84 -0.37
C MET A 55 -3.87 3.08 -1.00
N PHE A 56 -4.33 3.53 -2.16
CA PHE A 56 -3.76 4.70 -2.83
C PHE A 56 -4.00 6.01 -2.06
N GLY A 57 -5.15 6.15 -1.40
CA GLY A 57 -5.45 7.27 -0.52
C GLY A 57 -4.53 7.37 0.69
N TYR A 58 -3.87 6.27 1.09
CA TYR A 58 -2.86 6.28 2.14
C TYR A 58 -1.49 6.80 1.64
N MET A 59 -1.19 6.56 0.36
CA MET A 59 0.03 7.00 -0.30
C MET A 59 -0.01 8.48 -0.66
N THR A 60 -1.17 8.99 -1.09
CA THR A 60 -1.34 10.39 -1.50
C THR A 60 -2.81 10.80 -1.52
N ASP A 61 -3.06 12.10 -1.62
CA ASP A 61 -4.41 12.62 -1.86
C ASP A 61 -4.81 12.38 -3.32
N THR A 62 -5.61 11.35 -3.57
CA THR A 62 -6.03 10.92 -4.91
C THR A 62 -6.90 11.97 -5.62
N GLU A 63 -7.48 12.94 -4.91
CA GLU A 63 -8.21 14.04 -5.54
C GLU A 63 -7.28 15.02 -6.28
N THR A 64 -5.97 14.98 -6.01
CA THR A 64 -4.96 15.79 -6.71
C THR A 64 -4.51 15.18 -8.04
N VAL A 65 -4.83 13.90 -8.27
CA VAL A 65 -4.44 13.13 -9.46
C VAL A 65 -5.37 13.43 -10.63
N ALA A 66 -4.82 13.79 -11.78
CA ALA A 66 -5.57 14.02 -13.00
C ALA A 66 -5.87 12.70 -13.74
N PRO A 67 -7.11 12.46 -14.21
CA PRO A 67 -7.48 11.24 -14.92
C PRO A 67 -7.14 11.32 -16.42
N ILE A 68 -5.84 11.40 -16.75
CA ILE A 68 -5.36 11.60 -18.13
C ILE A 68 -4.89 10.32 -18.82
N ASP A 69 -4.50 9.31 -18.05
CA ASP A 69 -4.13 7.98 -18.51
C ASP A 69 -5.10 6.93 -17.94
N THR A 70 -5.08 5.75 -18.54
CA THR A 70 -5.95 4.62 -18.16
C THR A 70 -5.16 3.33 -18.14
N VAL A 71 -5.30 2.55 -17.07
CA VAL A 71 -4.65 1.26 -16.89
C VAL A 71 -5.70 0.19 -16.61
N ASP A 72 -5.68 -0.90 -17.39
CA ASP A 72 -6.43 -2.12 -17.11
C ASP A 72 -5.57 -3.06 -16.24
N VAL A 73 -6.20 -3.66 -15.21
CA VAL A 73 -5.59 -4.68 -14.35
C VAL A 73 -6.51 -5.89 -14.29
N GLU A 74 -5.96 -7.06 -14.59
CA GLU A 74 -6.63 -8.36 -14.48
C GLU A 74 -5.84 -9.25 -13.53
N SER A 75 -6.53 -9.87 -12.57
CA SER A 75 -5.93 -10.73 -11.56
C SER A 75 -6.74 -12.01 -11.38
N GLU A 76 -6.11 -13.07 -10.88
CA GLU A 76 -6.76 -14.34 -10.58
C GLU A 76 -6.31 -14.88 -9.22
N GLY A 77 -7.18 -15.63 -8.54
CA GLY A 77 -6.92 -16.26 -7.25
C GLY A 77 -7.40 -17.70 -7.19
N GLU A 78 -7.17 -18.36 -6.06
CA GLU A 78 -7.69 -19.71 -5.78
C GLU A 78 -8.97 -19.67 -4.94
N ASP A 79 -9.20 -18.54 -4.27
CA ASP A 79 -10.38 -18.19 -3.48
C ASP A 79 -10.55 -16.65 -3.46
N MET A 80 -11.49 -16.15 -2.67
CA MET A 80 -11.78 -14.71 -2.64
C MET A 80 -10.71 -13.87 -1.92
N GLU A 81 -10.04 -14.44 -0.92
CA GLU A 81 -8.97 -13.75 -0.19
C GLU A 81 -7.72 -13.64 -1.05
N SER A 82 -7.31 -14.71 -1.72
CA SER A 82 -6.21 -14.69 -2.68
C SER A 82 -6.50 -13.83 -3.90
N LEU A 83 -7.75 -13.78 -4.37
CA LEU A 83 -8.15 -12.84 -5.44
C LEU A 83 -7.98 -11.39 -5.00
N LEU A 84 -8.38 -11.05 -3.77
CA LEU A 84 -8.21 -9.71 -3.21
C LEU A 84 -6.73 -9.36 -3.02
N PHE A 85 -5.93 -10.31 -2.53
CA PHE A 85 -4.49 -10.15 -2.40
C PHE A 85 -3.85 -9.81 -3.74
N HIS A 86 -4.03 -10.65 -4.77
CA HIS A 86 -3.42 -10.42 -6.08
C HIS A 86 -3.97 -9.16 -6.76
N PHE A 87 -5.24 -8.84 -6.58
CA PHE A 87 -5.82 -7.59 -7.07
C PHE A 87 -5.12 -6.35 -6.51
N LEU A 88 -4.93 -6.28 -5.19
CA LEU A 88 -4.25 -5.15 -4.56
C LEU A 88 -2.75 -5.14 -4.89
N ASP A 89 -2.11 -6.31 -4.93
CA ASP A 89 -0.70 -6.45 -5.25
C ASP A 89 -0.39 -6.05 -6.70
N ASP A 90 -1.24 -6.41 -7.67
CA ASP A 90 -1.09 -6.00 -9.07
C ASP A 90 -1.28 -4.48 -9.23
N TRP A 91 -2.24 -3.88 -8.51
CA TRP A 91 -2.38 -2.41 -8.47
C TRP A 91 -1.17 -1.74 -7.81
N LEU A 92 -0.68 -2.27 -6.70
CA LEU A 92 0.53 -1.79 -6.03
C LEU A 92 1.74 -1.91 -6.96
N TYR A 93 1.86 -2.99 -7.74
CA TYR A 93 2.92 -3.19 -8.72
C TYR A 93 2.89 -2.11 -9.81
N LYS A 94 1.71 -1.70 -10.28
CA LYS A 94 1.58 -0.59 -11.25
C LYS A 94 2.14 0.74 -10.74
N PHE A 95 2.05 0.96 -9.42
CA PHE A 95 2.65 2.10 -8.75
C PHE A 95 4.15 1.89 -8.44
N SER A 96 4.55 0.76 -7.88
CA SER A 96 5.90 0.61 -7.34
C SER A 96 6.96 0.18 -8.35
N ALA A 97 6.58 -0.43 -9.48
CA ALA A 97 7.54 -1.14 -10.34
C ALA A 97 7.36 -0.98 -11.86
N ASP A 98 6.23 -0.44 -12.34
CA ASP A 98 5.95 -0.34 -13.77
C ASP A 98 5.89 1.12 -14.25
N LEU A 99 4.80 1.82 -13.93
CA LEU A 99 4.49 3.14 -14.50
C LEU A 99 4.55 4.28 -13.47
N PHE A 100 4.81 3.98 -12.20
CA PHE A 100 4.52 4.90 -11.09
C PHE A 100 3.09 5.45 -11.15
N PHE A 101 2.17 4.64 -11.67
CA PHE A 101 0.80 5.05 -11.92
C PHE A 101 0.03 5.11 -10.61
N VAL A 102 -0.56 6.26 -10.32
CA VAL A 102 -1.50 6.44 -9.23
C VAL A 102 -2.89 6.67 -9.84
N PRO A 103 -3.89 5.83 -9.53
CA PRO A 103 -5.26 6.08 -9.96
C PRO A 103 -5.87 7.20 -9.12
N ARG A 104 -6.56 8.11 -9.80
CA ARG A 104 -7.57 8.98 -9.18
C ARG A 104 -8.77 8.15 -8.72
N GLU A 105 -9.16 7.18 -9.54
CA GLU A 105 -10.28 6.28 -9.31
C GLU A 105 -9.99 4.92 -9.94
N VAL A 106 -10.36 3.86 -9.23
CA VAL A 106 -10.37 2.48 -9.72
C VAL A 106 -11.83 2.05 -9.85
N LYS A 107 -12.14 1.31 -10.92
CA LYS A 107 -13.42 0.67 -11.15
C LYS A 107 -13.23 -0.80 -11.40
N VAL A 108 -13.90 -1.63 -10.60
CA VAL A 108 -13.98 -3.07 -10.89
C VAL A 108 -15.09 -3.30 -11.91
N LEU A 109 -14.72 -3.85 -13.08
CA LEU A 109 -15.64 -4.09 -14.19
C LEU A 109 -16.41 -5.40 -14.00
N HIS A 110 -15.74 -6.43 -13.48
CA HIS A 110 -16.34 -7.73 -13.24
C HIS A 110 -15.53 -8.59 -12.27
N ILE A 111 -16.22 -9.33 -11.40
CA ILE A 111 -15.66 -10.45 -10.62
C ILE A 111 -16.34 -11.75 -11.03
N ASP A 112 -15.58 -12.70 -11.57
CA ASP A 112 -15.99 -14.09 -11.74
C ASP A 112 -15.75 -14.84 -10.43
N ARG A 113 -16.82 -15.02 -9.66
CA ARG A 113 -16.78 -15.69 -8.34
C ARG A 113 -16.56 -17.20 -8.42
N MET A 114 -16.80 -17.81 -9.58
CA MET A 114 -16.63 -19.26 -9.77
C MET A 114 -15.20 -19.61 -10.14
N ARG A 115 -14.53 -18.73 -10.89
CA ARG A 115 -13.15 -18.91 -11.34
C ARG A 115 -12.15 -18.04 -10.59
N PHE A 116 -12.62 -17.22 -9.65
CA PHE A 116 -11.85 -16.25 -8.90
C PHE A 116 -10.99 -15.38 -9.84
N LYS A 117 -11.66 -14.67 -10.76
CA LYS A 117 -11.01 -13.72 -11.67
C LYS A 117 -11.62 -12.35 -11.52
N ILE A 118 -10.80 -11.32 -11.60
CA ILE A 118 -11.23 -9.93 -11.52
C ILE A 118 -10.64 -9.15 -12.69
N ARG A 119 -11.45 -8.27 -13.27
CA ARG A 119 -11.00 -7.25 -14.20
C ARG A 119 -11.37 -5.88 -13.67
N SER A 120 -10.41 -4.97 -13.67
CA SER A 120 -10.57 -3.59 -13.23
C SER A 120 -9.86 -2.63 -14.16
N ILE A 121 -10.26 -1.36 -14.06
CA ILE A 121 -9.68 -0.26 -14.81
C ILE A 121 -9.49 0.92 -13.86
N GLY A 122 -8.43 1.69 -14.04
CA GLY A 122 -8.16 2.89 -13.25
C GLY A 122 -7.78 4.06 -14.14
N TRP A 123 -8.22 5.25 -13.76
CA TRP A 123 -7.88 6.50 -14.46
C TRP A 123 -7.03 7.36 -13.55
N GLY A 124 -5.92 7.88 -14.08
CA GLY A 124 -4.94 8.60 -13.27
C GLY A 124 -3.77 9.09 -14.09
N GLU A 125 -2.61 9.17 -13.44
CA GLU A 125 -1.36 9.62 -14.06
C GLU A 125 -0.14 9.11 -13.27
N GLU A 126 1.05 9.38 -13.79
CA GLU A 126 2.31 9.12 -13.09
C GLU A 126 2.43 9.97 -11.81
N PHE A 127 2.89 9.36 -10.71
CA PHE A 127 3.07 10.03 -9.43
C PHE A 127 4.22 11.04 -9.48
N SER A 128 3.99 12.26 -8.98
CA SER A 128 5.00 13.31 -8.87
C SER A 128 4.90 14.02 -7.53
N LEU A 129 6.02 14.15 -6.80
CA LEU A 129 6.12 14.91 -5.55
C LEU A 129 5.85 16.41 -5.72
N GLU A 130 5.93 16.94 -6.95
CA GLU A 130 5.58 18.33 -7.23
C GLU A 130 4.06 18.55 -7.30
N LYS A 131 3.31 17.52 -7.72
CA LYS A 131 1.86 17.59 -7.94
C LYS A 131 1.06 16.98 -6.78
N HIS A 132 1.55 15.86 -6.24
CA HIS A 132 0.82 15.00 -5.33
C HIS A 132 1.45 15.06 -3.92
N PRO A 133 0.66 15.31 -2.86
CA PRO A 133 1.16 15.29 -1.49
C PRO A 133 1.77 13.93 -1.12
N GLN A 134 2.91 13.94 -0.45
CA GLN A 134 3.54 12.70 0.03
C GLN A 134 2.82 12.21 1.30
N GLY A 135 2.11 11.08 1.17
CA GLY A 135 1.59 10.29 2.29
C GLY A 135 2.61 9.26 2.75
N THR A 136 2.15 8.05 3.04
CA THR A 136 3.02 6.94 3.46
C THR A 136 3.12 5.90 2.35
N GLU A 137 4.34 5.44 2.08
CA GLU A 137 4.57 4.33 1.15
C GLU A 137 3.89 3.06 1.66
N VAL A 138 3.34 2.26 0.75
CA VAL A 138 2.86 0.91 1.05
C VAL A 138 3.84 -0.07 0.44
N LYS A 139 4.36 -0.99 1.25
CA LYS A 139 5.38 -1.96 0.85
C LYS A 139 4.80 -3.27 0.37
N ALA A 140 3.76 -3.76 1.03
CA ALA A 140 3.19 -5.06 0.72
C ALA A 140 1.75 -5.21 1.22
N ILE A 141 1.00 -6.07 0.54
CA ILE A 141 -0.29 -6.57 1.00
C ILE A 141 -0.05 -7.79 1.90
N THR A 142 -0.86 -7.98 2.94
CA THR A 142 -0.72 -9.15 3.84
C THR A 142 -2.02 -9.92 3.95
N TYR A 143 -1.93 -11.23 4.13
CA TYR A 143 -3.07 -12.09 4.50
C TYR A 143 -3.46 -11.95 5.99
N SER A 144 -2.73 -11.15 6.77
CA SER A 144 -2.96 -11.01 8.21
C SER A 144 -4.33 -10.39 8.46
N ALA A 145 -5.21 -11.14 9.13
CA ALA A 145 -6.59 -10.74 9.42
C ALA A 145 -7.40 -10.29 8.18
N MET A 146 -7.04 -10.78 6.99
CA MET A 146 -7.78 -10.54 5.75
C MET A 146 -9.19 -11.14 5.85
N GLN A 147 -10.19 -10.39 5.45
CA GLN A 147 -11.58 -10.84 5.48
C GLN A 147 -12.36 -10.27 4.31
N VAL A 148 -13.14 -11.11 3.64
CA VAL A 148 -14.10 -10.71 2.62
C VAL A 148 -15.50 -11.16 3.03
N HIS A 149 -16.37 -10.20 3.32
CA HIS A 149 -17.75 -10.42 3.70
C HIS A 149 -18.68 -9.99 2.59
N ASP A 150 -19.36 -10.94 1.96
CA ASP A 150 -20.27 -10.67 0.84
C ASP A 150 -21.71 -11.01 1.22
N LYS A 151 -22.40 -10.03 1.84
CA LYS A 151 -23.78 -10.16 2.35
C LYS A 151 -24.67 -9.06 1.75
N GLU A 152 -25.56 -8.44 2.53
CA GLU A 152 -26.41 -7.33 2.05
C GLU A 152 -25.62 -6.08 1.68
N LYS A 153 -24.49 -5.85 2.36
CA LYS A 153 -23.42 -4.94 1.97
C LYS A 153 -22.13 -5.73 1.96
N SER A 154 -21.32 -5.54 0.94
CA SER A 154 -20.04 -6.22 0.83
C SER A 154 -19.00 -5.40 1.59
N GLU A 155 -18.19 -6.04 2.43
CA GLU A 155 -17.18 -5.42 3.28
C GLU A 155 -15.86 -6.20 3.21
N ILE A 156 -14.75 -5.47 3.24
CA ILE A 156 -13.40 -6.04 3.12
C ILE A 156 -12.50 -5.42 4.17
N PHE A 157 -11.70 -6.27 4.81
CA PHE A 157 -10.65 -5.88 5.75
C PHE A 157 -9.31 -6.43 5.26
N VAL A 158 -8.30 -5.58 5.12
CA VAL A 158 -6.94 -5.96 4.69
C VAL A 158 -5.91 -5.22 5.52
N ILE A 159 -4.85 -5.92 5.95
CA ILE A 159 -3.69 -5.28 6.56
C ILE A 159 -2.59 -5.12 5.50
N ILE A 160 -2.02 -3.94 5.41
CA ILE A 160 -0.88 -3.61 4.54
C ILE A 160 0.32 -3.17 5.37
N ASP A 161 1.52 -3.52 4.90
CA ASP A 161 2.81 -3.09 5.46
C ASP A 161 3.20 -1.75 4.82
N ILE A 162 3.62 -0.77 5.63
CA ILE A 162 3.93 0.62 5.23
C ILE A 162 5.38 0.99 5.58
#